data_AF-A0A357WTC6-F1
#
_entry.id   AF-A0A357WTC6-F1
#
_cell.length_a   1.000
_cell.length_b   1.000
_cell.length_c   1.000
_cell.angle_alpha   90.00
_cell.angle_beta   90.00
_cell.angle_gamma   90.00
#
_symmetry.space_group_name_H-M   'P 1'
#
loop_
_entity.id
_entity.type
_entity.pdbx_description
1 polymer ?
#
loop_
_entity_poly.entity_id
_entity_poly.type
_entity_poly.pdbx_seq_one_letter_code
_entity_poly.pdbx_strand_id
1 'polypeptide(L)'
;MTNEQVLFRFTDKFDIYFENALISRERIVKRYADFLTSTLSGDGHAVSVALHTGSVCFEIVSFVMAALACVSLDKTDAESIIASLNEGDMVLYKNGRYRWCGLEIKNGKQFLKLKQDGRGKKGPTKCWVPFDE
;
A
#
# COMPACT_ATOMS: atom_id res chain seq x y z
N MET A 1 -5.11 -15.39 -7.03
CA MET A 1 -4.85 -15.46 -5.57
C MET A 1 -5.11 -14.06 -5.05
N THR A 2 -6.06 -13.87 -4.14
CA THR A 2 -6.27 -12.55 -3.53
C THR A 2 -5.10 -12.24 -2.59
N ASN A 3 -4.71 -10.97 -2.44
CA ASN A 3 -3.60 -10.57 -1.58
C ASN A 3 -3.76 -11.06 -0.13
N GLU A 4 -5.01 -11.17 0.34
CA GLU A 4 -5.38 -11.73 1.65
C GLU A 4 -4.94 -13.20 1.81
N GLN A 5 -4.89 -13.99 0.72
CA GLN A 5 -4.44 -15.39 0.74
C GLN A 5 -2.91 -15.53 0.81
N VAL A 6 -2.15 -14.47 0.52
CA VAL A 6 -0.69 -14.48 0.61
C VAL A 6 -0.25 -14.40 2.06
N LEU A 7 -0.90 -13.54 2.86
CA LEU A 7 -0.63 -13.42 4.29
C LEU A 7 -0.94 -14.73 5.04
N PHE A 8 -2.08 -15.37 4.71
CA PHE A 8 -2.58 -16.57 5.41
C PHE A 8 -1.71 -17.82 5.28
N ARG A 9 -0.76 -17.83 4.33
CA ARG A 9 0.17 -18.97 4.14
C ARG A 9 1.62 -18.53 4.09
N PHE A 10 1.94 -17.40 4.71
CA PHE A 10 3.27 -16.80 4.68
C PHE A 10 4.36 -17.81 5.11
N THR A 11 4.23 -18.42 6.28
CA THR A 11 5.21 -19.40 6.80
C THR A 11 5.22 -20.73 6.06
N ASP A 12 4.20 -21.02 5.23
CA ASP A 12 4.16 -22.23 4.43
C ASP A 12 4.86 -22.05 3.08
N LYS A 13 4.80 -20.83 2.53
CA LYS A 13 5.42 -20.48 1.25
C LYS A 13 6.87 -20.00 1.37
N PHE A 14 7.23 -19.36 2.48
CA PHE A 14 8.54 -18.74 2.65
C PHE A 14 9.35 -19.40 3.76
N ASP A 15 10.61 -19.71 3.44
CA ASP A 15 11.60 -20.13 4.42
C ASP A 15 12.30 -18.89 4.99
N ILE A 16 12.21 -18.70 6.30
CA ILE A 16 12.87 -17.59 7.01
C ILE A 16 14.00 -18.19 7.82
N TYR A 17 15.20 -17.69 7.57
CA TYR A 17 16.40 -18.10 8.29
C TYR A 17 16.86 -16.97 9.23
N PHE A 18 17.22 -17.33 10.45
CA PHE A 18 17.91 -16.45 11.40
C PHE A 18 19.13 -17.20 11.96
N GLU A 19 20.31 -16.60 11.87
CA GLU A 19 21.58 -17.24 12.29
C GLU A 19 21.77 -18.66 11.71
N ASN A 20 21.46 -18.83 10.43
CA ASN A 20 21.47 -20.11 9.70
C ASN A 20 20.46 -21.17 10.18
N ALA A 21 19.59 -20.86 11.14
CA ALA A 21 18.50 -21.74 11.56
C ALA A 21 17.20 -21.39 10.81
N LEU A 22 16.49 -22.40 10.31
CA LEU A 22 15.19 -22.25 9.66
C LEU A 22 14.10 -22.02 10.72
N ILE A 23 13.66 -20.78 10.90
CA ILE A 23 12.69 -20.41 11.94
C ILE A 23 11.24 -20.46 11.47
N SER A 24 10.95 -20.29 10.18
CA SER A 24 9.55 -20.23 9.70
C SER A 24 8.80 -21.56 9.78
N ARG A 25 9.52 -22.68 9.90
CA ARG A 25 8.93 -24.02 10.05
C ARG A 25 8.66 -24.39 11.51
N GLU A 26 9.19 -23.63 12.46
CA GLU A 26 8.96 -23.85 13.88
C GLU A 26 7.50 -23.65 14.24
N ARG A 27 6.93 -24.60 14.98
CA ARG A 27 5.49 -24.62 15.29
C ARG A 27 5.04 -23.35 15.99
N ILE A 28 5.87 -22.83 16.89
CA ILE A 28 5.55 -21.63 17.67
C ILE A 28 5.52 -20.38 16.80
N VAL A 29 6.45 -20.27 15.84
CA VAL A 29 6.53 -19.16 14.88
C VAL A 29 5.34 -19.21 13.92
N LYS A 30 4.99 -20.40 13.42
CA LYS A 30 3.80 -20.59 12.57
C LYS A 30 2.52 -20.14 13.28
N ARG A 31 2.31 -20.61 14.52
CA ARG A 31 1.13 -20.22 15.32
C ARG A 31 1.06 -18.71 15.55
N TYR A 32 2.21 -18.07 15.75
CA TYR A 32 2.28 -16.63 15.91
C TYR A 32 1.95 -15.89 14.61
N ALA A 33 2.50 -16.32 13.47
CA ALA A 33 2.17 -15.74 12.16
C ALA A 33 0.70 -15.93 11.77
N ASP A 34 0.12 -17.09 12.06
CA ASP A 34 -1.31 -17.36 11.86
C ASP A 34 -2.18 -16.40 12.69
N PHE A 35 -1.81 -16.19 13.95
CA PHE A 35 -2.47 -15.24 14.83
C PHE A 35 -2.40 -13.80 14.29
N LEU A 36 -1.22 -13.35 13.86
CA LEU A 36 -1.05 -12.02 13.26
C LEU A 36 -1.93 -11.87 12.02
N THR A 37 -1.97 -12.89 11.16
CA THR A 37 -2.81 -12.84 9.97
C THR A 37 -4.29 -12.73 10.33
N SER A 38 -4.77 -13.54 11.28
CA SER A 38 -6.18 -13.47 11.70
C SER A 38 -6.55 -12.11 12.29
N THR A 39 -5.60 -11.43 12.94
CA THR A 39 -5.80 -10.08 13.48
C THR A 39 -5.86 -9.05 12.36
N LEU A 40 -4.99 -9.17 11.36
CA LEU A 40 -4.86 -8.21 10.25
C LEU A 40 -5.97 -8.32 9.22
N SER A 41 -6.56 -9.51 9.05
CA SER A 41 -7.62 -9.76 8.07
C SER A 41 -9.03 -9.44 8.58
N GLY A 42 -9.20 -8.95 9.81
CA GLY A 42 -10.51 -8.62 10.38
C GLY A 42 -11.05 -7.28 9.88
N ASP A 43 -12.37 -7.21 9.64
CA ASP A 43 -13.05 -5.95 9.29
C ASP A 43 -13.28 -5.09 10.55
N GLY A 44 -12.27 -4.32 10.95
CA GLY A 44 -12.37 -3.32 12.03
C GLY A 44 -11.10 -3.17 12.87
N HIS A 45 -11.12 -2.22 13.82
CA HIS A 45 -10.04 -2.07 14.80
C HIS A 45 -10.00 -3.28 15.75
N ALA A 46 -9.15 -4.25 15.45
CA ALA A 46 -8.92 -5.41 16.30
C ALA A 46 -7.87 -5.08 17.37
N VAL A 47 -8.28 -5.08 18.63
CA VAL A 47 -7.35 -5.13 19.77
C VAL A 47 -7.11 -6.60 20.11
N SER A 48 -5.86 -7.05 19.98
CA SER A 48 -5.48 -8.43 20.28
C SER A 48 -4.28 -8.47 21.23
N VAL A 49 -4.19 -9.55 22.01
CA VAL A 49 -3.09 -9.79 22.95
C VAL A 49 -2.34 -11.02 22.50
N ALA A 50 -1.03 -10.90 22.30
CA ALA A 50 -0.15 -12.01 21.98
C ALA A 50 0.92 -12.17 23.06
N LEU A 51 1.23 -13.41 23.40
CA LEU A 51 2.38 -13.73 24.23
C LEU A 51 3.65 -13.64 23.37
N HIS A 52 4.29 -12.47 23.37
CA HIS A 52 5.62 -12.31 22.79
C HIS A 52 6.65 -12.81 23.80
N THR A 53 7.34 -13.91 23.50
CA THR A 53 8.29 -14.56 24.43
C THR A 53 9.57 -13.74 24.70
N GLY A 54 9.68 -12.53 24.11
CA GLY A 54 10.90 -11.72 24.12
C GLY A 54 11.99 -12.24 23.17
N SER A 55 11.66 -13.21 22.31
CA SER A 55 12.59 -13.78 21.34
C SER A 55 12.62 -12.94 20.05
N VAL A 56 13.84 -12.73 19.52
CA VAL A 56 14.10 -12.05 18.24
C VAL A 56 13.36 -12.71 17.06
N CYS A 57 13.13 -14.02 17.10
CA CYS A 57 12.39 -14.73 16.06
C CYS A 57 10.96 -14.20 15.89
N PHE A 58 10.32 -13.77 16.99
CA PHE A 58 8.97 -13.20 16.94
C PHE A 58 9.00 -11.80 16.36
N GLU A 59 9.98 -10.97 16.73
CA GLU A 59 10.16 -9.62 16.17
C GLU A 59 10.37 -9.65 14.65
N ILE A 60 11.22 -10.56 14.16
CA ILE A 60 11.45 -10.78 12.73
C ILE A 60 10.13 -11.09 12.02
N VAL A 61 9.35 -12.01 12.56
CA VAL A 61 8.07 -12.43 11.98
C VAL A 61 7.06 -11.30 12.01
N SER A 62 6.96 -10.55 13.12
CA SER A 62 6.09 -9.37 13.22
C SER A 62 6.44 -8.32 12.18
N PHE A 63 7.73 -8.01 12.02
CA PHE A 63 8.20 -7.00 11.07
C PHE A 63 7.87 -7.40 9.62
N VAL A 64 8.20 -8.64 9.24
CA VAL A 64 7.92 -9.13 7.88
C VAL A 64 6.41 -9.16 7.60
N MET A 65 5.61 -9.64 8.55
CA MET A 65 4.16 -9.68 8.41
C MET A 65 3.56 -8.28 8.29
N ALA A 66 4.03 -7.31 9.08
CA ALA A 66 3.59 -5.92 8.99
C ALA A 66 3.92 -5.30 7.63
N ALA A 67 5.15 -5.49 7.13
CA ALA A 67 5.56 -5.00 5.82
C ALA A 67 4.71 -5.61 4.70
N LEU A 68 4.45 -6.92 4.75
CA LEU A 68 3.58 -7.59 3.79
C LEU A 68 2.14 -7.11 3.88
N ALA A 69 1.62 -6.87 5.09
CA ALA A 69 0.27 -6.37 5.30
C ALA A 69 0.09 -4.98 4.69
N CYS A 70 1.06 -4.08 4.86
CA CYS A 70 1.03 -2.75 4.26
C CYS A 70 0.92 -2.78 2.73
N VAL A 71 1.48 -3.79 2.07
CA VAL A 71 1.42 -3.92 0.60
C VAL A 71 0.20 -4.73 0.15
N SER A 72 -0.14 -5.78 0.90
CA SER A 72 -1.15 -6.78 0.51
C SER A 72 -2.57 -6.32 0.85
N LEU A 73 -2.73 -5.62 1.97
CA LEU A 73 -4.00 -5.11 2.47
C LEU A 73 -4.20 -3.64 2.11
N ASP A 74 -3.31 -3.08 1.27
CA ASP A 74 -3.52 -1.75 0.71
C ASP A 74 -4.75 -1.78 -0.21
N LYS A 75 -5.88 -1.34 0.34
CA LYS A 75 -7.15 -1.17 -0.37
C LYS A 75 -7.30 0.27 -0.87
N THR A 76 -6.21 1.03 -0.96
CA THR A 76 -6.26 2.41 -1.45
C THR A 76 -6.78 2.40 -2.88
N ASP A 77 -8.00 2.90 -3.03
CA ASP A 77 -8.69 3.03 -4.31
C ASP A 77 -8.20 4.30 -5.02
N ALA A 78 -8.00 4.22 -6.34
CA ALA A 78 -7.52 5.34 -7.13
C ALA A 78 -8.47 6.55 -7.05
N GLU A 79 -9.79 6.33 -6.96
CA GLU A 79 -10.75 7.43 -6.81
C GLU A 79 -10.59 8.11 -5.45
N SER A 80 -10.37 7.34 -4.37
CA SER A 80 -10.12 7.85 -3.02
C SER A 80 -8.83 8.68 -2.95
N ILE A 81 -7.78 8.29 -3.67
CA ILE A 81 -6.55 9.09 -3.81
C ILE A 81 -6.90 10.42 -4.48
N ILE A 82 -7.58 10.38 -5.62
CA ILE A 82 -7.94 11.59 -6.39
C ILE A 82 -8.83 12.51 -5.55
N ALA A 83 -9.79 11.95 -4.80
CA ALA A 83 -10.67 12.69 -3.91
C ALA A 83 -9.93 13.35 -2.73
N SER A 84 -8.78 12.81 -2.32
CA SER A 84 -7.96 13.38 -1.24
C SER A 84 -7.06 14.54 -1.68
N LEU A 85 -6.87 14.74 -2.99
CA LEU A 85 -5.98 15.78 -3.51
C LEU A 85 -6.60 17.18 -3.42
N ASN A 86 -5.87 18.11 -2.82
CA ASN A 86 -6.20 19.52 -2.79
C ASN A 86 -5.63 20.24 -4.02
N GLU A 87 -6.35 21.24 -4.54
CA GLU A 87 -5.83 22.06 -5.63
C GLU A 87 -4.46 22.65 -5.26
N GLY A 88 -3.48 22.46 -6.15
CA GLY A 88 -2.08 22.84 -5.93
C GLY A 88 -1.16 21.69 -5.47
N ASP A 89 -1.70 20.55 -5.08
CA ASP A 89 -0.90 19.37 -4.74
C ASP A 89 -0.02 18.94 -5.90
N MET A 90 1.20 18.48 -5.60
CA MET A 90 2.13 18.02 -6.63
C MET A 90 1.79 16.59 -7.03
N VAL A 91 1.63 16.35 -8.32
CA VAL A 91 1.40 15.02 -8.89
C VAL A 91 2.40 14.73 -10.02
N LEU A 92 2.67 13.44 -10.27
CA LEU A 92 3.53 12.98 -11.35
C LEU A 92 2.69 12.43 -12.51
N TYR A 93 2.95 12.90 -13.72
CA TYR A 93 2.30 12.41 -14.94
C TYR A 93 3.29 12.41 -16.10
N LYS A 94 3.39 11.30 -16.86
CA LYS A 94 4.32 11.14 -18.00
C LYS A 94 5.74 11.67 -17.71
N ASN A 95 6.32 11.28 -16.57
CA ASN A 95 7.64 11.71 -16.09
C ASN A 95 7.82 13.22 -15.85
N GLY A 96 6.72 13.98 -15.72
CA GLY A 96 6.71 15.39 -15.35
C GLY A 96 6.03 15.64 -14.02
N ARG A 97 6.45 16.72 -13.34
CA ARG A 97 5.76 17.26 -12.15
C ARG A 97 4.70 18.25 -12.58
N TYR A 98 3.50 18.10 -12.05
CA TYR A 98 2.34 18.95 -12.29
C TYR A 98 1.70 19.33 -10.96
N ARG A 99 0.88 20.37 -11.00
CA ARG A 99 -0.03 20.79 -9.95
C ARG A 99 -1.41 20.24 -10.26
N TRP A 100 -2.02 19.55 -9.31
CA TRP A 100 -3.42 19.17 -9.35
C TRP A 100 -4.30 20.42 -9.40
N CYS A 101 -5.31 20.43 -10.27
CA CYS A 101 -6.25 21.55 -10.42
C CYS A 101 -7.71 21.08 -10.45
N GLY A 102 -8.00 19.89 -9.92
CA GLY A 102 -9.35 19.33 -9.85
C GLY A 102 -9.78 18.53 -11.09
N LEU A 103 -11.05 18.14 -11.07
CA LEU A 103 -11.73 17.45 -12.16
C LEU A 103 -12.52 18.44 -13.03
N GLU A 104 -12.58 18.21 -14.33
CA GLU A 104 -13.33 19.05 -15.28
C GLU A 104 -14.10 18.18 -16.27
N ILE A 105 -15.40 18.46 -16.44
CA ILE A 105 -16.24 17.75 -17.42
C ILE A 105 -16.24 18.53 -18.74
N LYS A 106 -15.85 17.89 -19.84
CA LYS A 106 -15.92 18.45 -21.20
C LYS A 106 -16.59 17.47 -22.14
N ASN A 107 -17.59 17.93 -22.89
CA ASN A 107 -18.35 17.13 -23.85
C ASN A 107 -18.87 15.80 -23.24
N GLY A 108 -19.31 15.84 -21.98
CA GLY A 108 -19.82 14.66 -21.26
C GLY A 108 -18.75 13.68 -20.76
N LYS A 109 -17.45 13.98 -20.93
CA LYS A 109 -16.34 13.16 -20.42
C LYS A 109 -15.61 13.87 -19.30
N GLN A 110 -15.18 13.11 -18.29
CA GLN A 110 -14.43 13.62 -17.15
C GLN A 110 -12.92 13.68 -17.47
N PHE A 111 -12.27 14.77 -17.06
CA PHE A 111 -10.84 14.99 -17.24
C PHE A 111 -10.18 15.41 -15.93
N LEU A 112 -8.97 14.89 -15.70
CA LEU A 112 -8.04 15.35 -14.68
C LEU A 112 -7.38 16.64 -15.19
N LYS A 113 -7.54 17.74 -14.46
CA LYS A 113 -6.93 19.03 -14.83
C LYS A 113 -5.60 19.18 -14.13
N LEU A 114 -4.53 19.29 -14.92
CA LEU A 114 -3.17 19.42 -14.41
C LEU A 114 -2.53 20.71 -14.94
N LYS A 115 -1.71 21.36 -14.11
CA LYS A 115 -0.91 22.54 -14.50
C LYS A 115 0.56 22.25 -14.31
N GLN A 116 1.34 22.38 -15.38
CA GLN A 116 2.79 22.35 -15.29
C GLN A 116 3.33 23.75 -15.00
N ASP A 117 4.23 23.84 -14.03
CA ASP A 117 5.00 25.06 -13.82
C ASP A 117 5.88 25.31 -15.06
N GLY A 118 6.06 26.58 -15.41
CA GLY A 118 6.83 26.96 -16.59
C GLY A 118 8.27 26.44 -16.51
N ARG A 119 8.77 25.83 -17.59
CA ARG A 119 10.19 25.48 -17.74
C ARG A 119 10.88 26.51 -18.64
N GLY A 120 11.82 27.28 -18.08
CA GLY A 120 12.59 28.28 -18.81
C GLY A 120 11.71 29.44 -19.32
N LYS A 121 11.81 29.79 -20.60
CA LYS A 121 11.01 30.87 -21.23
C LYS A 121 9.56 30.49 -21.54
N LYS A 122 9.14 29.24 -21.26
CA LYS A 122 7.76 28.79 -21.48
C LYS A 122 6.94 29.05 -20.22
N GLY A 123 5.84 29.78 -20.36
CA GLY A 123 4.87 30.00 -19.28
C GLY A 123 4.19 28.71 -18.82
N PRO A 124 3.36 28.77 -17.76
CA PRO A 124 2.68 27.60 -17.23
C PRO A 124 1.72 27.00 -18.27
N THR A 125 1.73 25.68 -18.41
CA THR A 125 0.88 24.95 -19.36
C THR A 125 -0.17 24.14 -18.62
N LYS A 126 -1.42 24.16 -19.11
CA LYS A 126 -2.49 23.30 -18.58
C LYS A 126 -2.68 22.10 -19.51
N CYS A 127 -2.94 20.94 -18.94
CA CYS A 127 -3.36 19.75 -19.69
C CYS A 127 -4.58 19.10 -19.04
N TRP A 128 -5.38 18.43 -19.87
CA TRP A 128 -6.56 17.68 -19.49
C TRP A 128 -6.31 16.23 -19.87
N VAL A 129 -6.27 15.34 -18.88
CA VAL A 129 -6.06 13.91 -19.06
C VAL A 129 -7.42 13.22 -18.92
N PRO A 130 -7.87 12.39 -19.88
CA PRO A 130 -9.11 11.64 -19.73
C PRO A 130 -9.09 10.81 -18.44
N PHE A 131 -10.21 10.75 -17.73
CA PHE A 131 -10.31 9.97 -16.49
C PHE A 131 -10.36 8.44 -16.76
N ASP A 132 -10.94 8.04 -17.90
CA ASP A 132 -11.20 6.63 -18.27
C ASP A 132 -10.20 6.10 -19.33
N GLU A 133 -8.88 6.32 -19.18
CA GLU A 133 -7.87 5.70 -20.06
C GLU A 133 -7.74 4.18 -19.85
#